data_AF-A0A7M3BJE8-F1
#
_entry.id   AF-A0A7M3BJE8-F1
#
_cell.length_a   1.000
_cell.length_b   1.000
_cell.length_c   1.000
_cell.angle_alpha   90.00
_cell.angle_beta   90.00
_cell.angle_gamma   90.00
#
_symmetry.space_group_name_H-M   'P 1'
#
loop_
_entity.id
_entity.type
_entity.pdbx_description
1 polymer ?
#
loop_
_entity_poly.entity_id
_entity_poly.type
_entity_poly.pdbx_seq_one_letter_code
_entity_poly.pdbx_strand_id
1 'polypeptide(L)'
;LPIIIIASRASLRAVPPSIREAALGIGASKVQTVFHHVLPLAMPGIMTGTILGMAHALGETAPLLMIGMVAFIVDIPGGFTDPATILPVQIFM
;
A
#
# COMPACT_ATOMS: atom_id res chain seq x y z
N LEU A 1 -4.40 5.27 1.78
CA LEU A 1 -5.46 4.57 2.58
C LEU A 1 -6.66 4.04 1.75
N PRO A 2 -7.23 4.76 0.77
CA PRO A 2 -8.44 4.32 0.06
C PRO A 2 -8.32 2.93 -0.59
N ILE A 3 -7.16 2.63 -1.19
CA ILE A 3 -6.87 1.37 -1.89
C ILE A 3 -7.04 0.16 -0.96
N ILE A 4 -6.50 0.26 0.26
CA ILE A 4 -6.54 -0.83 1.24
C ILE A 4 -7.99 -1.13 1.65
N ILE A 5 -8.80 -0.09 1.87
CA ILE A 5 -10.20 -0.23 2.28
C ILE A 5 -11.04 -0.88 1.16
N ILE A 6 -10.86 -0.43 -0.08
CA ILE A 6 -11.59 -0.96 -1.23
C ILE A 6 -11.23 -2.42 -1.45
N ALA A 7 -9.93 -2.75 -1.46
CA ALA A 7 -9.47 -4.12 -1.64
C ALA A 7 -9.94 -5.04 -0.50
N SER A 8 -9.94 -4.54 0.74
CA SER A 8 -10.43 -5.33 1.89
C SER A 8 -11.92 -5.62 1.79
N ARG A 9 -12.73 -4.62 1.39
CA ARG A 9 -14.18 -4.79 1.20
C ARG A 9 -14.49 -5.73 0.03
N ALA A 10 -13.75 -5.61 -1.07
CA ALA A 10 -13.88 -6.49 -2.22
C ALA A 10 -13.55 -7.94 -1.83
N SER A 11 -12.46 -8.15 -1.10
CA SER A 11 -12.03 -9.48 -0.63
C SER A 11 -13.04 -10.13 0.30
N LEU A 12 -13.62 -9.37 1.23
CA LEU A 12 -14.67 -9.86 2.13
C LEU A 12 -15.99 -10.19 1.40
N ARG A 13 -16.31 -9.44 0.34
CA ARG A 13 -17.51 -9.69 -0.50
C ARG A 13 -17.31 -10.85 -1.48
N ALA A 14 -16.07 -11.16 -1.85
CA ALA A 14 -15.75 -12.28 -2.72
C ALA A 14 -15.98 -13.65 -2.06
N VAL A 15 -16.02 -13.70 -0.72
CA VAL A 15 -16.33 -14.93 0.02
C VAL A 15 -17.77 -15.36 -0.27
N PRO A 16 -18.01 -16.57 -0.81
CA PRO A 16 -19.36 -17.05 -1.11
C PRO A 16 -20.25 -17.10 0.13
N PRO A 17 -21.54 -16.72 0.02
CA PRO A 17 -22.48 -16.77 1.14
C PRO A 17 -22.69 -18.20 1.66
N SER A 18 -22.54 -19.21 0.81
CA SER A 18 -22.65 -20.64 1.17
C SER A 18 -21.69 -21.06 2.29
N ILE A 19 -20.49 -20.47 2.37
CA ILE A 19 -19.53 -20.74 3.45
C ILE A 19 -20.10 -20.26 4.80
N ARG A 20 -20.78 -19.11 4.80
CA ARG A 20 -21.40 -18.55 6.01
C ARG A 20 -22.59 -19.37 6.44
N GLU A 21 -23.42 -19.78 5.48
CA GLU A 21 -24.60 -20.62 5.72
C GLU A 21 -24.19 -22.01 6.22
N ALA A 22 -23.15 -22.62 5.65
CA ALA A 22 -22.62 -23.90 6.11
C ALA A 22 -22.10 -23.80 7.56
N ALA A 23 -21.32 -22.76 7.89
CA ALA A 23 -20.82 -22.53 9.25
C ALA A 23 -21.96 -22.33 10.26
N LEU A 24 -23.00 -21.57 9.89
CA LEU A 24 -24.19 -21.41 10.74
C LEU A 24 -24.99 -22.72 10.86
N GLY A 25 -25.07 -23.51 9.79
CA GLY A 25 -25.79 -24.78 9.73
C GLY A 25 -25.18 -25.87 10.62
N ILE A 26 -23.87 -25.82 10.87
CA ILE A 26 -23.17 -26.70 11.83
C ILE A 26 -23.17 -26.15 13.26
N GLY A 27 -23.86 -25.03 13.51
CA GLY A 27 -24.00 -24.42 14.85
C GLY A 27 -22.90 -23.44 15.24
N ALA A 28 -22.05 -22.99 14.31
CA ALA A 28 -21.07 -21.94 14.62
C ALA A 28 -21.76 -20.59 14.86
N SER A 29 -21.25 -19.81 15.82
CA SER A 29 -21.72 -18.43 16.02
C SER A 29 -21.32 -17.52 14.85
N LYS A 30 -22.01 -16.37 14.71
CA LYS A 30 -21.68 -15.37 13.69
C LYS A 30 -20.23 -14.88 13.80
N VAL A 31 -19.74 -14.71 15.03
CA VAL A 31 -18.36 -14.30 15.31
C VAL A 31 -17.38 -15.40 14.90
N GLN A 32 -17.64 -16.66 15.29
CA GLN A 32 -16.81 -17.80 14.87
C GLN A 32 -16.77 -17.96 13.34
N THR A 33 -17.91 -17.80 12.67
CA THR A 33 -18.01 -17.84 11.21
C THR A 33 -17.12 -16.77 10.56
N VAL A 34 -17.12 -15.55 11.10
CA VAL A 34 -16.26 -14.48 10.59
C VAL A 34 -14.78 -14.79 10.80
N PHE A 35 -14.36 -15.11 12.02
CA PHE A 35 -12.94 -15.28 12.32
C PHE A 35 -12.31 -16.57 11.78
N HIS A 36 -13.08 -17.67 11.70
CA HIS A 36 -12.53 -18.98 11.30
C HIS A 36 -12.76 -19.31 9.82
N HIS A 37 -13.78 -18.72 9.19
CA HIS A 37 -14.14 -19.07 7.81
C HIS A 37 -14.00 -17.88 6.87
N VAL A 38 -14.67 -16.76 7.15
CA VAL A 38 -14.71 -15.61 6.22
C VAL A 38 -13.39 -14.86 6.16
N LEU A 39 -12.84 -14.49 7.33
CA LEU A 39 -11.62 -13.70 7.41
C LEU A 39 -10.42 -14.45 6.80
N PRO A 40 -10.16 -15.73 7.14
CA PRO A 40 -9.04 -16.46 6.53
C PRO A 40 -9.18 -16.62 5.02
N LEU A 41 -10.39 -16.81 4.50
CA LEU A 41 -10.62 -16.88 3.05
C LEU A 41 -10.35 -15.53 2.35
N ALA A 42 -10.67 -14.42 3.00
CA ALA A 42 -10.47 -13.07 2.47
C ALA A 42 -9.03 -12.54 2.65
N MET A 43 -8.23 -13.14 3.53
CA MET A 43 -6.87 -12.70 3.87
C MET A 43 -5.94 -12.55 2.65
N PRO A 44 -5.87 -13.50 1.69
CA PRO A 44 -5.01 -13.35 0.52
C PRO A 44 -5.32 -12.08 -0.30
N GLY A 45 -6.60 -11.75 -0.46
CA GLY A 45 -7.04 -10.55 -1.16
C GLY A 45 -6.75 -9.26 -0.39
N ILE A 46 -6.94 -9.28 0.94
CA ILE A 46 -6.59 -8.16 1.82
C ILE A 46 -5.08 -7.89 1.79
N MET A 47 -4.25 -8.94 1.86
CA MET A 47 -2.79 -8.83 1.77
C MET A 47 -2.37 -8.21 0.44
N THR A 48 -2.92 -8.68 -0.67
CA THR A 48 -2.65 -8.11 -2.00
C THR A 48 -3.01 -6.62 -2.05
N GLY A 49 -4.19 -6.25 -1.56
CA GLY A 49 -4.63 -4.85 -1.47
C GLY A 49 -3.74 -3.99 -0.58
N THR A 50 -3.19 -4.58 0.47
CA THR A 50 -2.27 -3.90 1.41
C THR A 50 -0.92 -3.66 0.75
N ILE A 51 -0.36 -4.66 0.05
CA ILE A 51 0.88 -4.54 -0.72
C ILE A 51 0.73 -3.43 -1.78
N LEU A 52 -0.35 -3.44 -2.56
CA LEU A 52 -0.60 -2.41 -3.56
C LEU A 52 -0.80 -1.02 -2.93
N GLY A 53 -1.50 -0.95 -1.79
CA GLY A 53 -1.68 0.29 -1.06
C GLY A 53 -0.37 0.89 -0.53
N MET A 54 0.54 0.04 -0.03
CA MET A 54 1.87 0.45 0.40
C MET A 54 2.75 0.88 -0.78
N ALA A 55 2.75 0.11 -1.86
CA ALA A 55 3.48 0.44 -3.08
C ALA A 55 3.02 1.80 -3.65
N HIS A 56 1.72 2.07 -3.62
CA HIS A 56 1.17 3.36 -4.06
C HIS A 56 1.59 4.50 -3.13
N ALA A 57 1.50 4.32 -1.82
CA ALA A 57 1.91 5.35 -0.85
C ALA A 57 3.39 5.72 -0.97
N LEU A 58 4.25 4.74 -1.26
CA LEU A 58 5.67 4.99 -1.55
C LEU A 58 5.85 5.67 -2.92
N GLY A 59 5.07 5.28 -3.93
CA GLY A 59 5.12 5.84 -5.28
C GLY A 59 4.58 7.27 -5.42
N GLU A 60 3.67 7.71 -4.55
CA GLU A 60 3.18 9.10 -4.49
C GLU A 60 4.28 10.12 -4.14
N THR A 61 5.47 9.67 -3.73
CA THR A 61 6.63 10.54 -3.50
C THR A 61 7.23 11.10 -4.81
N ALA A 62 7.07 10.43 -5.95
CA ALA A 62 7.63 10.90 -7.23
C ALA A 62 6.99 12.21 -7.73
N PRO A 63 5.65 12.39 -7.70
CA PRO A 63 5.02 13.69 -7.95
C PRO A 63 5.41 14.78 -6.94
N LEU A 64 5.57 14.44 -5.66
CA LEU A 64 6.01 15.38 -4.63
C LEU A 64 7.43 15.88 -4.88
N LEU A 65 8.34 15.00 -5.29
CA LEU A 65 9.69 15.38 -5.71
C LEU A 65 9.65 16.27 -6.95
N MET A 66 8.77 15.98 -7.92
CA MET A 66 8.56 16.82 -9.11
C MET A 66 8.09 18.25 -8.79
N ILE A 67 7.26 18.43 -7.77
CA ILE A 67 6.67 19.74 -7.42
C ILE A 67 7.54 20.50 -6.40
N GLY A 68 8.25 19.80 -5.50
CA GLY A 68 8.96 20.40 -4.36
C GLY A 68 10.46 20.62 -4.54
N MET A 69 11.06 20.21 -5.66
CA MET A 69 12.51 20.28 -5.85
C MET A 69 12.97 21.63 -6.43
N VAL A 70 12.53 22.73 -5.81
CA VAL A 70 13.13 24.08 -5.89
C VAL A 70 14.01 24.31 -4.65
N ALA A 71 14.70 23.26 -4.19
CA ALA A 71 15.70 23.33 -3.14
C ALA A 71 17.05 22.79 -3.63
N PHE A 72 17.33 22.92 -4.93
CA PHE A 72 18.69 22.77 -5.43
C PHE A 72 19.42 24.10 -5.26
N ILE A 73 20.29 24.14 -4.26
CA ILE A 73 21.44 25.03 -4.24
C ILE A 73 22.28 24.66 -5.46
N VAL A 74 22.27 25.51 -6.47
CA VAL A 74 23.13 25.44 -7.66
C VAL A 74 24.45 26.14 -7.33
N ASP A 75 25.11 25.77 -6.23
CA ASP A 75 26.46 26.24 -5.95
C ASP A 75 27.46 25.13 -6.28
N ILE A 76 28.45 25.50 -7.08
CA ILE A 76 29.56 24.65 -7.52
C ILE A 76 30.49 24.49 -6.31
N PRO A 77 30.71 23.27 -5.77
CA PRO A 77 31.56 23.08 -4.60
C PRO A 77 32.99 23.57 -4.88
N GLY A 78 33.47 24.52 -4.08
CA GLY A 78 34.79 25.12 -4.26
C GLY A 78 35.94 24.36 -3.58
N GLY A 79 35.61 23.37 -2.73
CA GLY A 79 36.58 22.64 -1.93
C GLY A 79 36.14 21.23 -1.53
N PHE A 80 37.10 20.45 -1.00
CA PHE A 80 36.95 19.03 -0.67
C PHE A 80 35.93 18.74 0.46
N THR A 81 35.60 19.74 1.28
CA THR A 81 34.67 19.62 2.41
C THR A 81 33.32 20.28 2.17
N ASP A 82 33.04 20.77 0.95
CA ASP A 82 31.76 21.41 0.65
C ASP A 82 30.64 20.37 0.38
N PRO A 83 29.38 20.72 0.68
CA PRO A 83 28.23 19.88 0.32
C PRO A 83 28.10 19.77 -1.21
N ALA A 84 28.16 18.56 -1.75
CA ALA A 84 27.95 18.30 -3.17
C ALA A 84 26.59 17.63 -3.42
N THR A 85 25.93 18.04 -4.51
CA THR A 85 24.71 17.40 -5.01
C THR A 85 25.04 16.05 -5.67
N ILE A 86 24.08 15.11 -5.64
CA ILE A 86 24.17 13.78 -6.25
C ILE A 86 24.36 13.85 -7.79
N LEU A 87 25.34 13.08 -8.29
CA LEU A 87 25.81 13.05 -9.69
C LEU A 87 24.71 12.97 -10.79
N PRO A 88 23.60 12.24 -10.62
CA PRO A 88 22.58 12.17 -11.67
C PRO A 88 21.96 13.53 -12.01
N VAL A 89 21.88 14.46 -11.05
CA VAL A 89 21.27 15.78 -11.26
C VAL A 89 22.15 16.70 -12.10
N GLN A 90 23.48 16.54 -12.07
CA GLN A 90 24.42 17.35 -12.86
C GLN A 90 24.56 16.91 -14.33
N ILE A 91 24.17 15.69 -14.66
CA ILE A 91 24.35 15.13 -16.02
C ILE A 91 23.14 15.41 -16.92
N PHE A 92 21.95 15.54 -16.34
CA PHE A 92 20.68 15.67 -17.08
C PHE A 92 20.10 17.09 -17.13
N MET A 93 20.76 18.08 -16.52
CA MET A 93 20.50 19.52 -16.71
C MET A 93 21.74 20.19 -17.31
#